data_AF-A0A973IT99-F1
#
_entry.id   AF-A0A973IT99-F1
#
_cell.length_a   1.000
_cell.length_b   1.000
_cell.length_c   1.000
_cell.angle_alpha   90.00
_cell.angle_beta   90.00
_cell.angle_gamma   90.00
#
_symmetry.space_group_name_H-M   'P 1'
#
loop_
_entity.id
_entity.type
_entity.pdbx_description
1 polymer ?
#
loop_
_entity_poly.entity_id
_entity_poly.type
_entity_poly.pdbx_seq_one_letter_code
_entity_poly.pdbx_strand_id
1 'polypeptide(L)'
;TVNFITEEELKKEHSGMPHGGIVIRSGVTGNGSKHTVEFSVKLDSNPEFTASVLVAYARAVARMANEGQTGARTVFDIPFGYLSPKSPEDLRKYIL
;
A
#
# COMPACT_ATOMS: atom_id res chain seq x y z
N THR A 1 3.40 -24.82 18.33
CA THR A 1 3.00 -26.18 17.91
C THR A 1 3.19 -26.29 16.44
N VAL A 2 3.58 -27.46 15.93
CA VAL A 2 3.66 -27.72 14.49
C VAL A 2 2.53 -28.69 14.16
N ASN A 3 1.78 -28.41 13.09
CA ASN A 3 0.67 -29.24 12.65
C ASN A 3 1.14 -30.06 11.43
N PHE A 4 1.00 -31.39 11.51
CA PHE A 4 1.24 -32.29 10.39
C PHE A 4 -0.09 -32.59 9.72
N ILE A 5 -0.17 -32.31 8.42
CA ILE A 5 -1.40 -32.41 7.63
C ILE A 5 -1.13 -33.17 6.33
N THR A 6 -2.20 -33.62 5.68
CA THR A 6 -2.09 -34.28 4.37
C THR A 6 -1.88 -33.28 3.23
N GLU A 7 -1.41 -33.75 2.08
CA GLU A 7 -1.31 -32.92 0.87
C GLU A 7 -2.68 -32.39 0.41
N GLU A 8 -3.74 -33.19 0.54
CA GLU A 8 -5.11 -32.80 0.14
C GLU A 8 -5.61 -31.63 1.00
N GLU A 9 -5.42 -31.71 2.32
CA GLU A 9 -5.76 -30.63 3.25
C GLU A 9 -4.95 -29.36 2.97
N LEU A 10 -3.64 -29.50 2.74
CA LEU A 10 -2.79 -28.37 2.35
C LEU A 10 -3.30 -27.66 1.09
N LYS A 11 -3.65 -28.42 0.04
CA LYS A 11 -4.15 -27.84 -1.21
C LYS A 11 -5.53 -27.20 -1.03
N LYS A 12 -6.43 -27.83 -0.28
CA LYS A 12 -7.79 -27.34 -0.12
C LYS A 12 -7.86 -26.09 0.76
N GLU A 13 -7.07 -26.02 1.82
CA GLU A 13 -7.25 -25.02 2.89
C GLU A 13 -6.11 -24.00 2.97
N HIS A 14 -4.94 -24.29 2.39
CA HIS A 14 -3.74 -23.46 2.54
C HIS A 14 -3.12 -22.99 1.21
N SER A 15 -3.83 -23.12 0.08
CA SER A 15 -3.37 -22.61 -1.22
C SER A 15 -3.52 -21.11 -1.41
N GLY A 16 -4.30 -20.45 -0.55
CA GLY A 16 -4.45 -19.00 -0.58
C GLY A 16 -3.13 -18.28 -0.26
N MET A 17 -3.00 -17.03 -0.71
CA MET A 17 -1.90 -16.16 -0.31
C MET A 17 -2.39 -14.95 0.52
N PRO A 18 -3.14 -15.18 1.61
CA PRO A 18 -3.55 -14.10 2.48
C PRO A 18 -2.32 -13.52 3.18
N HIS A 19 -2.33 -12.22 3.40
CA HIS A 19 -1.30 -11.54 4.19
C HIS A 19 -1.90 -10.33 4.86
N GLY A 20 -1.19 -9.81 5.85
CA GLY A 20 -1.55 -8.55 6.46
C GLY A 20 -0.39 -7.98 7.24
N GLY A 21 -0.68 -6.94 8.01
CA GLY A 21 0.28 -6.33 8.90
C GLY A 21 -0.24 -5.01 9.42
N ILE A 22 0.40 -4.53 10.48
CA ILE A 22 0.11 -3.24 11.08
C ILE A 22 1.43 -2.49 11.26
N VAL A 23 1.46 -1.23 10.86
CA VAL A 23 2.51 -0.28 11.19
C VAL A 23 1.94 0.68 12.24
N ILE A 24 2.57 0.70 13.42
CA ILE A 24 2.14 1.52 14.55
C ILE A 24 3.25 2.52 14.89
N ARG A 25 2.87 3.78 15.01
CA ARG A 25 3.72 4.83 15.56
C ARG A 25 3.03 5.44 16.78
N SER A 26 3.62 5.24 17.96
CA SER A 26 3.22 5.96 19.17
C SER A 26 4.25 7.02 19.55
N GLY A 27 3.78 8.18 20.01
CA GLY A 27 4.61 9.31 20.39
C GLY A 27 3.96 10.18 21.46
N VAL A 28 4.71 11.13 21.98
CA VAL A 28 4.25 12.06 23.01
C VAL A 28 4.58 13.49 22.56
N THR A 29 3.63 14.42 22.71
CA THR A 29 3.84 15.85 22.43
C THR A 29 3.59 16.70 23.68
N GLY A 30 4.14 17.92 23.70
CA GLY A 30 3.95 18.89 24.77
C GLY A 30 4.26 18.32 26.16
N ASN A 31 3.41 18.62 27.15
CA ASN A 31 3.56 18.19 28.54
C ASN A 31 3.08 16.76 28.81
N GLY A 32 3.08 15.86 27.80
CA GLY A 32 2.76 14.45 28.01
C GLY A 32 1.57 13.90 27.23
N SER A 33 1.05 14.64 26.25
CA SER A 33 -0.05 14.16 25.39
C SER A 33 0.43 13.00 24.53
N LYS A 34 -0.14 11.80 24.74
CA LYS A 34 0.19 10.60 23.97
C LYS A 34 -0.63 10.55 22.68
N HIS A 35 0.00 10.20 21.57
CA HIS A 35 -0.60 10.05 20.24
C HIS A 35 -0.19 8.72 19.64
N THR A 36 -1.11 8.08 18.93
CA THR A 36 -0.84 6.85 18.18
C THR A 36 -1.39 6.99 16.77
N VAL A 37 -0.59 6.59 15.78
CA VAL A 37 -0.98 6.44 14.38
C VAL A 37 -0.85 4.97 14.04
N GLU A 38 -1.89 4.42 13.43
CA GLU A 38 -1.94 3.04 13.00
C GLU A 38 -2.28 2.97 11.51
N PHE A 39 -1.55 2.14 10.77
CA PHE A 39 -1.86 1.77 9.40
C PHE A 39 -1.88 0.25 9.27
N SER A 40 -3.00 -0.31 8.83
CA SER A 40 -3.18 -1.77 8.72
C SER A 40 -3.58 -2.18 7.31
N VAL A 41 -3.17 -3.39 6.94
CA VAL A 41 -3.64 -4.09 5.74
C VAL A 41 -4.09 -5.51 6.12
N LYS A 42 -5.22 -5.92 5.55
CA LYS A 42 -5.76 -7.28 5.66
C LYS A 42 -6.14 -7.72 4.26
N LEU A 43 -5.41 -8.68 3.72
CA LEU A 43 -5.44 -9.04 2.31
C LEU A 43 -5.80 -10.52 2.16
N ASP A 44 -6.79 -10.80 1.32
CA ASP A 44 -7.11 -12.18 0.93
C ASP A 44 -6.10 -12.69 -0.12
N SER A 45 -5.57 -11.80 -0.96
CA SER A 45 -4.54 -12.08 -1.97
C SER A 45 -3.45 -11.00 -1.95
N ASN A 46 -2.30 -11.33 -1.37
CA ASN A 46 -1.14 -10.44 -1.33
C ASN A 46 -0.58 -10.08 -2.71
N PRO A 47 -0.45 -11.02 -3.68
CA PRO A 47 0.00 -10.70 -5.03
C PRO A 47 -0.94 -9.73 -5.75
N GLU A 48 -2.26 -9.86 -5.62
CA GLU A 48 -3.23 -8.98 -6.28
C GLU A 48 -3.20 -7.56 -5.72
N PHE A 49 -3.11 -7.43 -4.40
CA PHE A 49 -2.95 -6.12 -3.75
C PHE A 49 -1.64 -5.46 -4.19
N THR A 50 -0.54 -6.21 -4.18
CA THR A 50 0.77 -5.71 -4.64
C THR A 50 0.72 -5.26 -6.11
N ALA A 51 0.11 -6.06 -6.99
CA ALA A 51 -0.07 -5.70 -8.39
C ALA A 51 -0.92 -4.43 -8.58
N SER A 52 -1.97 -4.25 -7.78
CA SER A 52 -2.81 -3.05 -7.81
C SER A 52 -2.01 -1.79 -7.45
N VAL A 53 -1.14 -1.88 -6.44
CA VAL A 53 -0.21 -0.81 -6.09
C VAL A 53 0.75 -0.54 -7.25
N LEU A 54 1.37 -1.57 -7.84
CA LEU A 54 2.27 -1.41 -8.99
C LEU A 54 1.61 -0.67 -10.16
N VAL A 55 0.36 -1.00 -10.50
CA VAL A 55 -0.39 -0.32 -11.57
C VAL A 55 -0.65 1.15 -11.24
N ALA A 56 -0.96 1.49 -9.99
CA ALA A 56 -1.10 2.88 -9.57
C ALA A 56 0.22 3.66 -9.71
N TYR A 57 1.35 3.05 -9.37
CA TYR A 57 2.67 3.67 -9.51
C TYR A 57 3.14 3.76 -10.96
N ALA A 58 2.78 2.82 -11.83
CA ALA A 58 3.04 2.93 -13.27
C ALA A 58 2.43 4.20 -13.88
N ARG A 59 1.24 4.61 -13.43
CA ARG A 59 0.63 5.89 -13.83
C ARG A 59 1.48 7.09 -13.41
N ALA A 60 1.99 7.08 -12.18
CA ALA A 60 2.87 8.14 -11.70
C ALA A 60 4.15 8.23 -12.51
N VAL A 61 4.80 7.09 -12.78
CA VAL A 61 6.01 7.02 -13.61
C VAL A 61 5.75 7.58 -15.01
N ALA A 62 4.62 7.22 -15.65
CA ALA A 62 4.27 7.74 -16.96
C ALA A 62 4.09 9.28 -16.97
N ARG A 63 3.46 9.85 -15.94
CA ARG A 63 3.34 11.32 -15.81
C ARG A 63 4.69 11.99 -15.63
N MET A 64 5.53 11.46 -14.73
CA MET A 64 6.87 11.99 -14.48
C MET A 64 7.75 11.94 -15.74
N ALA A 65 7.66 10.86 -16.51
CA ALA A 65 8.36 10.73 -17.78
C ALA A 65 7.87 11.77 -18.82
N ASN A 66 6.56 12.02 -18.91
CA ASN A 66 5.99 13.06 -19.77
C ASN A 66 6.42 14.48 -19.36
N GLU A 67 6.75 14.68 -18.08
CA GLU A 67 7.33 15.92 -17.56
C GLU A 67 8.85 16.01 -17.76
N GLY A 68 9.47 15.02 -18.40
CA GLY A 68 10.91 14.98 -18.69
C GLY A 68 11.78 14.49 -17.52
N GLN A 69 11.19 13.93 -16.46
CA GLN A 69 11.95 13.41 -15.34
C GLN A 69 12.56 12.03 -15.65
N THR A 70 13.79 11.79 -15.18
CA THR A 70 14.52 10.52 -15.35
C THR A 70 15.23 10.10 -14.07
N GLY A 71 15.58 8.81 -13.95
CA GLY A 71 16.33 8.27 -12.81
C GLY A 71 15.47 7.39 -11.89
N ALA A 72 16.12 6.70 -10.96
CA ALA A 72 15.46 5.83 -10.00
C ALA A 72 14.69 6.65 -8.94
N ARG A 73 13.52 6.15 -8.54
CA ARG A 73 12.64 6.75 -7.53
C ARG A 73 12.08 5.68 -6.61
N THR A 74 11.75 6.09 -5.39
CA THR A 74 11.05 5.27 -4.40
C THR A 74 9.67 5.84 -4.12
N VAL A 75 8.88 5.15 -3.30
CA VAL A 75 7.55 5.63 -2.85
C VAL A 75 7.62 6.95 -2.09
N PHE A 76 8.79 7.32 -1.54
CA PHE A 76 8.98 8.60 -0.84
C PHE A 76 9.10 9.80 -1.79
N ASP A 77 9.35 9.56 -3.08
CA ASP A 77 9.56 10.62 -4.08
C ASP A 77 8.28 10.96 -4.86
N ILE A 78 7.20 10.20 -4.68
CA ILE A 78 6.02 10.24 -5.54
C ILE A 78 4.83 10.86 -4.80
N PRO A 79 4.37 12.06 -5.21
CA PRO A 79 3.16 12.66 -4.64
C PRO A 79 1.94 11.78 -4.93
N PHE A 80 1.06 11.58 -3.93
CA PHE A 80 -0.11 10.70 -4.09
C PHE A 80 -1.08 11.16 -5.19
N GLY A 81 -1.10 12.45 -5.55
CA GLY A 81 -1.87 12.96 -6.68
C GLY A 81 -1.49 12.31 -8.03
N TYR A 82 -0.23 11.91 -8.21
CA TYR A 82 0.24 11.25 -9.43
C TYR A 82 -0.33 9.83 -9.60
N LEU A 83 -0.69 9.19 -8.48
CA LEU A 83 -1.29 7.86 -8.47
C LEU A 83 -2.72 7.86 -9.01
N SER A 84 -3.41 9.01 -9.00
CA SER A 84 -4.80 9.11 -9.44
C SER A 84 -4.93 9.34 -10.95
N PRO A 85 -5.95 8.76 -11.61
CA PRO A 85 -6.33 9.18 -12.96
C PRO A 85 -7.04 10.54 -12.98
N LYS A 86 -7.60 11.01 -11.85
CA LYS A 86 -8.36 12.25 -11.77
C LYS A 86 -7.48 13.48 -11.89
N SER A 87 -8.07 14.60 -12.31
CA SER A 87 -7.38 15.88 -12.36
C SER A 87 -7.02 16.39 -10.94
N PRO A 88 -5.98 17.22 -10.78
CA PRO A 88 -5.68 17.85 -9.49
C PRO A 88 -6.87 18.66 -8.93
N GLU A 89 -7.70 19.25 -9.79
CA GLU A 89 -8.92 19.97 -9.38
C GLU A 89 -9.96 19.02 -8.78
N ASP A 90 -10.23 17.89 -9.43
CA ASP A 90 -11.16 16.89 -8.91
C ASP A 90 -10.67 16.30 -7.59
N LEU A 91 -9.37 16.07 -7.43
CA LEU A 91 -8.82 15.59 -6.16
C LEU A 91 -9.09 16.58 -5.03
N ARG A 92 -8.85 17.88 -5.27
CA ARG A 92 -9.15 18.92 -4.28
C ARG A 92 -10.65 19.04 -3.98
N LYS A 93 -11.51 18.79 -4.96
CA LYS A 93 -12.96 18.91 -4.80
C LYS A 93 -13.58 17.75 -4.01
N TYR A 94 -13.08 16.53 -4.22
CA TYR A 94 -13.77 15.33 -3.76
C TYR A 94 -13.10 14.60 -2.59
N ILE A 95 -11.80 14.82 -2.34
CA ILE A 95 -11.04 14.07 -1.32
C ILE A 95 -10.10 14.92 -0.45
N LEU A 96 -10.19 16.25 -0.53
CA LEU A 96 -9.53 17.21 0.37
C LEU A 96 -10.59 18.07 1.05
#